data_AF-A0A356ERL5-F1
#
_entry.id   AF-A0A356ERL5-F1
#
_cell.length_a   1.000
_cell.length_b   1.000
_cell.length_c   1.000
_cell.angle_alpha   90.00
_cell.angle_beta   90.00
_cell.angle_gamma   90.00
#
_symmetry.space_group_name_H-M   'P 1'
#
loop_
_entity.id
_entity.type
_entity.pdbx_description
1 polymer ?
#
loop_
_entity_poly.entity_id
_entity_poly.type
_entity_poly.pdbx_seq_one_letter_code
_entity_poly.pdbx_strand_id
1 'polypeptide(L)'
;MNMTAADRTAIDNDLARTQTYFEIRRIRDQEAAAKKQERHELAKKRDANRSTWMRQTQSTRPRRLDVNELNPVTGALTWPRLLQGPDYSQDREALDRAFASRAATGGLSYEDQQRVAGVADDLSALLKSRIRDLPPRDYLNSHAFLTNLVYESRSLPD
;
A
#
# COMPACT_ATOMS: atom_id res chain seq x y z
N MET A 1 36.16 17.11 68.81
CA MET A 1 35.38 17.81 67.77
C MET A 1 35.93 17.40 66.40
N ASN A 2 35.29 16.45 65.70
CA ASN A 2 35.69 16.02 64.34
C ASN A 2 34.45 15.48 63.60
N MET A 3 33.39 16.28 63.51
CA MET A 3 32.14 15.91 62.84
C MET A 3 31.95 16.66 61.50
N THR A 4 32.81 17.62 61.19
CA THR A 4 32.57 18.61 60.13
C THR A 4 33.00 18.19 58.73
N ALA A 5 33.91 17.22 58.60
CA ALA A 5 34.40 16.75 57.31
C ALA A 5 33.56 15.60 56.73
N ALA A 6 33.19 14.61 57.55
CA ALA A 6 32.39 13.47 57.13
C ALA A 6 30.96 13.90 56.72
N ASP A 7 30.33 14.78 57.50
CA ASP A 7 29.00 15.29 57.20
C ASP A 7 28.97 16.10 55.88
N ARG A 8 30.01 16.89 55.61
CA ARG A 8 30.17 17.58 54.32
C ARG A 8 30.28 16.60 53.16
N THR A 9 31.14 15.58 53.28
CA THR A 9 31.28 14.58 52.21
C THR A 9 30.01 13.76 51.98
N ALA A 10 29.21 13.52 53.01
CA ALA A 10 27.93 12.82 52.87
C ALA A 10 26.90 13.69 52.13
N ILE A 11 26.82 14.98 52.46
CA ILE A 11 25.95 15.96 51.78
C ILE A 11 26.37 16.14 50.32
N ASP A 12 27.67 16.27 50.06
CA ASP A 12 28.20 16.44 48.70
C ASP A 12 27.93 15.18 47.83
N ASN A 13 28.07 13.98 48.40
CA ASN A 13 27.76 12.73 47.71
C ASN A 13 26.26 12.58 47.41
N ASP A 14 25.38 13.01 48.31
CA ASP A 14 23.93 12.98 48.12
C ASP A 14 23.47 13.97 47.04
N LEU A 15 24.05 15.18 47.06
CA LEU A 15 23.84 16.19 46.03
C LEU A 15 24.33 15.68 44.66
N ALA A 16 25.53 15.11 44.60
CA ALA A 16 26.09 14.57 43.36
C ALA A 16 25.24 13.40 42.81
N ARG A 17 24.71 12.53 43.67
CA ARG A 17 23.78 11.45 43.27
C ARG A 17 22.49 11.99 42.72
N THR A 18 21.91 12.98 43.39
CA THR A 18 20.66 13.63 42.97
C THR A 18 20.82 14.32 41.62
N GLN A 19 21.91 15.07 41.45
CA GLN A 19 22.27 15.72 40.18
C GLN A 19 22.43 14.68 39.06
N THR A 20 23.20 13.62 39.30
CA THR A 20 23.43 12.53 38.33
C THR A 20 22.11 11.85 37.91
N TYR A 21 21.21 11.60 38.86
CA TYR A 21 19.90 11.01 38.57
C TYR A 21 19.07 11.88 37.63
N PHE A 22 18.99 13.19 37.90
CA PHE A 22 18.24 14.12 37.06
C PHE A 22 18.90 14.34 35.69
N GLU A 23 20.23 14.31 35.61
CA GLU A 23 20.95 14.36 34.33
C GLU A 23 20.67 13.13 33.46
N ILE A 24 20.78 11.92 34.03
CA ILE A 24 20.45 10.66 33.34
C ILE A 24 18.99 10.67 32.87
N ARG A 25 18.07 11.13 33.72
CA ARG A 25 16.66 11.24 33.36
C ARG A 25 16.46 12.22 32.19
N ARG A 26 17.07 13.40 32.25
CA ARG A 26 17.00 14.40 31.18
C ARG A 26 17.51 13.84 29.86
N ILE A 27 18.63 13.13 29.88
CA ILE A 27 19.22 12.49 28.69
C ILE A 27 18.24 11.44 28.12
N ARG A 28 17.69 10.57 28.96
CA ARG A 28 16.71 9.55 28.53
C ARG A 28 15.44 10.18 27.93
N ASP A 29 14.93 11.24 28.55
CA ASP A 29 13.74 11.95 28.07
C ASP A 29 14.02 12.63 26.71
N GLN A 30 15.22 13.22 26.54
CA GLN A 30 15.65 13.80 25.27
C GLN A 30 15.80 12.75 24.17
N GLU A 31 16.43 11.61 24.46
CA GLU A 31 16.56 10.51 23.51
C GLU A 31 15.20 9.90 23.12
N ALA A 32 14.30 9.75 24.10
CA ALA A 32 12.95 9.27 23.85
C ALA A 32 12.16 10.24 22.96
N ALA A 33 12.28 11.55 23.21
CA ALA A 33 11.68 12.58 22.37
C ALA A 33 12.26 12.57 20.94
N ALA A 34 13.57 12.45 20.80
CA ALA A 34 14.24 12.38 19.50
C ALA A 34 13.79 11.14 18.69
N LYS A 35 13.78 9.96 19.29
CA LYS A 35 13.27 8.72 18.66
C LYS A 35 11.81 8.84 18.25
N LYS A 36 10.98 9.49 19.08
CA LYS A 36 9.56 9.73 18.77
C LYS A 36 9.41 10.67 17.58
N GLN A 37 10.21 11.74 17.51
CA GLN A 37 10.22 12.66 16.38
C GLN A 37 10.67 11.98 15.09
N GLU A 38 11.76 11.21 15.13
CA GLU A 38 12.26 10.44 13.98
C GLU A 38 11.18 9.50 13.44
N ARG A 39 10.54 8.73 14.32
CA ARG A 39 9.48 7.80 13.95
C ARG A 39 8.27 8.52 13.34
N HIS A 40 7.93 9.69 13.86
CA HIS A 40 6.84 10.52 13.34
C HIS A 40 7.17 11.11 11.97
N GLU A 41 8.39 11.59 11.75
CA GLU A 41 8.83 12.10 10.45
C GLU A 41 8.92 10.99 9.39
N LEU A 42 9.37 9.78 9.77
CA LEU A 42 9.32 8.61 8.90
C LEU A 42 7.88 8.22 8.54
N ALA A 43 6.95 8.28 9.49
CA ALA A 43 5.53 8.03 9.24
C ALA A 43 4.94 9.08 8.28
N LYS A 44 5.18 10.37 8.53
CA LYS A 44 4.77 11.46 7.64
C LYS A 44 5.30 11.30 6.22
N LYS A 45 6.58 10.95 6.05
CA LYS A 45 7.17 10.72 4.72
C LYS A 45 6.48 9.54 4.02
N ARG A 46 6.18 8.46 4.72
CA ARG A 46 5.44 7.30 4.17
C ARG A 46 4.00 7.67 3.78
N ASP A 47 3.30 8.42 4.62
CA ASP A 47 1.92 8.84 4.36
C ASP A 47 1.83 9.89 3.25
N ALA A 48 2.76 10.85 3.21
CA ALA A 48 2.87 11.81 2.11
C ALA A 48 3.08 11.08 0.78
N ASN A 49 4.00 10.11 0.76
CA ASN A 49 4.26 9.28 -0.42
C ASN A 49 2.98 8.52 -0.85
N ARG A 50 2.28 7.86 0.09
CA ARG A 50 0.98 7.20 -0.16
C ARG A 50 -0.07 8.16 -0.73
N SER A 51 -0.21 9.36 -0.15
CA SER A 51 -1.23 10.35 -0.55
C SER A 51 -0.98 10.90 -1.96
N THR A 52 0.28 11.03 -2.37
CA THR A 52 0.64 11.43 -3.73
C THR A 52 0.28 10.34 -4.74
N TRP A 53 0.51 9.06 -4.43
CA TRP A 53 0.14 7.95 -5.30
C TRP A 53 -1.38 7.79 -5.45
N MET A 54 -2.13 7.90 -4.35
CA MET A 54 -3.60 7.85 -4.38
C MET A 54 -4.19 8.99 -5.22
N ARG A 55 -3.48 10.12 -5.33
CA ARG A 55 -3.88 11.24 -6.19
C ARG A 55 -3.58 10.96 -7.67
N GLN A 56 -2.48 10.28 -7.96
CA GLN A 56 -2.14 9.85 -9.32
C GLN A 56 -3.12 8.80 -9.86
N THR A 57 -3.56 7.83 -9.05
CA THR A 57 -4.56 6.84 -9.49
C THR A 57 -5.90 7.46 -9.88
N GLN A 58 -6.33 8.49 -9.16
CA GLN A 58 -7.56 9.23 -9.48
C GLN A 58 -7.46 10.04 -10.79
N SER A 59 -6.24 10.29 -11.28
CA SER A 59 -6.00 11.14 -12.45
C SER A 59 -5.89 10.33 -13.75
N THR A 60 -5.78 9.01 -13.69
CA THR A 60 -5.65 8.16 -14.88
C THR A 60 -7.03 7.89 -15.47
N ARG A 61 -7.33 8.48 -16.63
CA ARG A 61 -8.52 8.11 -17.40
C ARG A 61 -8.41 6.64 -17.81
N PRO A 62 -9.47 5.82 -17.65
CA PRO A 62 -9.46 4.46 -18.16
C PRO A 62 -9.17 4.48 -19.66
N ARG A 63 -8.33 3.56 -20.12
CA ARG A 63 -8.03 3.34 -21.53
C ARG A 63 -8.41 1.93 -21.94
N ARG A 64 -8.51 1.68 -23.25
CA ARG A 64 -8.59 0.31 -23.77
C ARG A 64 -7.32 -0.48 -23.44
N LEU A 65 -7.46 -1.79 -23.30
CA LEU A 65 -6.32 -2.68 -23.10
C LEU A 65 -5.49 -2.76 -24.39
N ASP A 66 -4.16 -2.77 -24.24
CA ASP A 66 -3.26 -2.97 -25.38
C ASP A 66 -3.32 -4.44 -25.85
N VAL A 67 -2.93 -4.73 -27.09
CA VAL A 67 -2.87 -6.09 -27.65
C VAL A 67 -1.95 -7.00 -26.83
N ASN A 68 -0.96 -6.42 -26.16
CA ASN A 68 -0.08 -7.13 -25.23
C ASN A 68 -0.76 -7.47 -23.89
N GLU A 69 -1.80 -6.73 -23.50
CA GLU A 69 -2.55 -6.89 -22.25
C GLU A 69 -3.80 -7.77 -22.45
N LEU A 70 -4.45 -7.68 -23.62
CA LEU A 70 -5.59 -8.48 -24.03
C LEU A 70 -5.39 -8.95 -25.47
N ASN A 71 -5.38 -10.26 -25.69
CA ASN A 71 -5.42 -10.81 -27.03
C ASN A 71 -6.85 -10.70 -27.59
N PRO A 72 -7.07 -9.94 -28.69
CA PRO A 72 -8.41 -9.70 -29.22
C PRO A 72 -9.06 -10.95 -29.82
N VAL A 73 -8.26 -11.94 -30.24
CA VAL A 73 -8.74 -13.16 -30.91
C VAL A 73 -9.11 -14.23 -29.89
N THR A 74 -8.27 -14.43 -28.88
CA THR A 74 -8.46 -15.50 -27.89
C THR A 74 -9.15 -15.03 -26.61
N GLY A 75 -9.20 -13.71 -26.37
CA GLY A 75 -9.66 -13.15 -25.10
C GLY A 75 -8.68 -13.36 -23.95
N ALA A 76 -7.45 -13.82 -24.23
CA ALA A 76 -6.46 -14.09 -23.20
C ALA A 76 -5.92 -12.79 -22.57
N LEU A 77 -5.93 -12.72 -21.24
CA LEU A 77 -5.44 -11.59 -20.48
C LEU A 77 -3.99 -11.83 -20.02
N THR A 78 -3.13 -10.83 -20.21
CA THR A 78 -1.78 -10.83 -19.67
C THR A 78 -1.76 -10.13 -18.31
N TRP A 79 -1.72 -10.94 -17.26
CA TRP A 79 -1.82 -10.44 -15.89
C TRP A 79 -0.52 -9.78 -15.39
N PRO A 80 -0.61 -8.59 -14.76
CA PRO A 80 0.51 -7.99 -14.05
C PRO A 80 1.06 -8.92 -12.97
N ARG A 81 2.38 -8.89 -12.73
CA ARG A 81 3.09 -9.81 -11.83
C ARG A 81 2.46 -9.95 -10.44
N LEU A 82 1.92 -8.87 -9.86
CA LEU A 82 1.27 -8.93 -8.55
C LEU A 82 -0.03 -9.74 -8.55
N LEU A 83 -0.79 -9.69 -9.64
CA LEU A 83 -2.08 -10.38 -9.77
C LEU A 83 -1.92 -11.85 -10.17
N GLN A 84 -0.70 -12.31 -10.43
CA GLN A 84 -0.40 -13.73 -10.70
C GLN A 84 -0.32 -14.58 -9.42
N GLY A 85 -0.33 -13.94 -8.24
CA GLY A 85 -0.28 -14.64 -6.95
C GLY A 85 -1.48 -15.57 -6.73
N PRO A 86 -1.34 -16.60 -5.89
CA PRO A 86 -2.39 -17.57 -5.61
C PRO A 86 -3.62 -16.94 -4.94
N ASP A 87 -3.42 -15.86 -4.16
CA ASP A 87 -4.53 -15.13 -3.51
C ASP A 87 -5.53 -14.53 -4.50
N TYR A 88 -5.13 -14.35 -5.76
CA TYR A 88 -5.93 -13.71 -6.80
C TYR A 88 -6.46 -14.71 -7.82
N SER A 89 -6.11 -16.01 -7.71
CA SER A 89 -6.35 -16.98 -8.78
C SER A 89 -7.83 -17.17 -9.10
N GLN A 90 -8.68 -17.21 -8.09
CA GLN A 90 -10.13 -17.42 -8.26
C GLN A 90 -10.77 -16.28 -9.05
N ASP A 91 -10.50 -15.03 -8.66
CA ASP A 91 -11.03 -13.84 -9.32
C ASP A 91 -10.43 -13.69 -10.73
N ARG A 92 -9.14 -14.01 -10.87
CA ARG A 92 -8.43 -14.03 -12.14
C ARG A 92 -9.08 -14.99 -13.13
N GLU A 93 -9.37 -16.21 -12.71
CA GLU A 93 -10.03 -17.23 -13.53
C GLU A 93 -11.48 -16.85 -13.90
N ALA A 94 -12.18 -16.13 -13.03
CA ALA A 94 -13.51 -15.60 -13.37
C ALA A 94 -13.44 -14.55 -14.48
N LEU A 95 -12.45 -13.64 -14.42
CA LEU A 95 -12.24 -12.62 -15.44
C LEU A 95 -11.70 -13.22 -16.75
N ASP A 96 -10.75 -14.16 -16.69
CA ASP A 96 -10.23 -14.87 -17.85
C ASP A 96 -11.36 -15.57 -18.63
N ARG A 97 -12.30 -16.23 -17.92
CA ARG A 97 -13.47 -16.86 -18.55
C ARG A 97 -14.42 -15.85 -19.18
N ALA A 98 -14.64 -14.70 -18.53
CA ALA A 98 -15.50 -13.66 -19.09
C ALA A 98 -14.92 -13.10 -20.40
N PHE A 99 -13.63 -12.81 -20.44
CA PHE A 99 -12.98 -12.27 -21.65
C PHE A 99 -12.82 -13.31 -22.77
N ALA A 100 -12.58 -14.58 -22.43
CA ALA A 100 -12.63 -15.67 -23.42
C ALA A 100 -14.04 -15.81 -24.04
N SER A 101 -15.10 -15.70 -23.21
CA SER A 101 -16.48 -15.70 -23.70
C SER A 101 -16.74 -14.50 -24.62
N ARG A 102 -16.32 -13.29 -24.21
CA ARG A 102 -16.44 -12.06 -25.01
C ARG A 102 -15.83 -12.22 -26.40
N ALA A 103 -14.65 -12.83 -26.50
CA ALA A 103 -13.97 -13.06 -27.78
C ALA A 103 -14.76 -14.02 -28.68
N ALA A 104 -15.41 -15.04 -28.10
CA ALA A 104 -16.23 -15.99 -28.85
C ALA A 104 -17.58 -15.42 -29.30
N THR A 105 -18.21 -14.57 -28.48
CA THR A 105 -19.55 -14.01 -28.73
C THR A 105 -19.54 -12.65 -29.42
N GLY A 106 -18.38 -11.99 -29.53
CA GLY A 106 -18.25 -10.63 -30.05
C GLY A 106 -18.72 -9.55 -29.08
N GLY A 107 -18.92 -9.87 -27.80
CA GLY A 107 -19.37 -8.91 -26.81
C GLY A 107 -19.87 -9.55 -25.51
N LEU A 108 -19.90 -8.76 -24.43
CA LEU A 108 -20.44 -9.18 -23.13
C LEU A 108 -21.86 -8.66 -22.95
N SER A 109 -22.72 -9.48 -22.35
CA SER A 109 -24.05 -9.04 -21.91
C SER A 109 -23.91 -8.01 -20.78
N TYR A 110 -24.97 -7.23 -20.53
CA TYR A 110 -24.97 -6.28 -19.41
C TYR A 110 -24.72 -6.96 -18.06
N GLU A 111 -25.27 -8.15 -17.83
CA GLU A 111 -25.06 -8.90 -16.60
C GLU A 111 -23.60 -9.35 -16.46
N ASP A 112 -22.97 -9.83 -17.54
CA ASP A 112 -21.56 -10.22 -17.52
C ASP A 112 -20.65 -9.00 -17.31
N GLN A 113 -20.98 -7.84 -17.87
CA GLN A 113 -20.27 -6.59 -17.63
C GLN A 113 -20.32 -6.18 -16.16
N GLN A 114 -21.48 -6.32 -15.50
CA GLN A 114 -21.62 -6.06 -14.06
C GLN A 114 -20.83 -7.08 -13.24
N ARG A 115 -20.84 -8.35 -13.62
CA ARG A 115 -20.06 -9.39 -12.95
C ARG A 115 -18.56 -9.12 -13.05
N VAL A 116 -18.07 -8.72 -14.23
CA VAL A 116 -16.67 -8.31 -14.43
C VAL A 116 -16.33 -7.11 -13.54
N ALA A 117 -17.20 -6.10 -13.47
CA ALA A 117 -16.99 -4.94 -12.60
C ALA A 117 -16.89 -5.35 -11.13
N GLY A 118 -17.80 -6.21 -10.64
CA GLY A 118 -17.78 -6.69 -9.26
C GLY A 118 -16.49 -7.46 -8.92
N VAL A 119 -16.08 -8.40 -9.77
CA VAL A 119 -14.84 -9.17 -9.53
C VAL A 119 -13.60 -8.28 -9.58
N ALA A 120 -13.56 -7.28 -10.47
CA ALA A 120 -12.46 -6.33 -10.53
C ALA A 120 -12.42 -5.39 -9.31
N ASP A 121 -13.56 -5.02 -8.75
CA ASP A 121 -13.67 -4.25 -7.52
C ASP A 121 -13.18 -5.06 -6.30
N ASP A 122 -13.54 -6.34 -6.22
CA ASP A 122 -13.08 -7.27 -5.17
C ASP A 122 -11.55 -7.45 -5.22
N LEU A 123 -10.99 -7.67 -6.43
CA LEU A 123 -9.54 -7.71 -6.64
C LEU A 123 -8.86 -6.40 -6.22
N SER A 124 -9.45 -5.27 -6.58
CA SER A 124 -8.93 -3.94 -6.23
C SER A 124 -8.96 -3.71 -4.72
N ALA A 125 -10.00 -4.18 -4.02
CA ALA A 125 -10.11 -4.13 -2.58
C ALA A 125 -9.04 -5.01 -1.89
N LEU A 126 -8.84 -6.23 -2.39
CA LEU A 126 -7.80 -7.14 -1.88
C LEU A 126 -6.40 -6.56 -2.10
N LEU A 127 -6.12 -6.03 -3.29
CA LEU A 127 -4.86 -5.36 -3.61
C LEU A 127 -4.62 -4.15 -2.68
N LYS A 128 -5.66 -3.34 -2.43
CA LYS A 128 -5.61 -2.19 -1.51
C LYS A 128 -5.34 -2.61 -0.07
N SER A 129 -5.84 -3.76 0.39
CA SER A 129 -5.57 -4.27 1.74
C SER A 129 -4.07 -4.54 1.99
N ARG A 130 -3.35 -4.92 0.93
CA ARG A 130 -1.91 -5.25 0.94
C ARG A 130 -1.01 -4.11 0.47
N ILE A 131 -1.56 -2.92 0.22
CA ILE A 131 -0.81 -1.75 -0.29
C ILE A 131 0.42 -1.36 0.57
N ARG A 132 0.45 -1.80 1.84
CA ARG A 132 1.58 -1.55 2.75
C ARG A 132 2.83 -2.37 2.43
N ASP A 133 2.64 -3.52 1.82
CA ASP A 133 3.67 -4.54 1.63
C ASP A 133 4.09 -4.66 0.16
N LEU A 134 3.47 -3.86 -0.72
CA LEU A 134 3.66 -3.88 -2.17
C LEU A 134 4.50 -2.70 -2.66
N PRO A 135 5.36 -2.90 -3.67
CA PRO A 135 6.03 -1.80 -4.36
C PRO A 135 4.99 -0.84 -4.98
N PRO A 136 5.11 0.49 -4.77
CA PRO A 136 4.10 1.44 -5.25
C PRO A 136 3.84 1.36 -6.76
N ARG A 137 4.90 1.23 -7.56
CA ARG A 137 4.80 1.12 -9.03
C ARG A 137 3.97 -0.08 -9.45
N ASP A 138 4.17 -1.22 -8.80
CA ASP A 138 3.49 -2.46 -9.15
C ASP A 138 2.01 -2.40 -8.75
N TYR A 139 1.70 -1.82 -7.58
CA TYR A 139 0.32 -1.53 -7.16
C TYR A 139 -0.42 -0.66 -8.17
N LEU A 140 0.20 0.45 -8.60
CA LEU A 140 -0.40 1.37 -9.56
C LEU A 140 -0.69 0.69 -10.90
N ASN A 141 0.26 -0.12 -11.39
CA ASN A 141 0.10 -0.85 -12.64
C ASN A 141 -1.06 -1.85 -12.55
N SER A 142 -1.12 -2.64 -11.48
CA SER A 142 -2.20 -3.59 -11.25
C SER A 142 -3.56 -2.92 -11.11
N HIS A 143 -3.66 -1.81 -10.37
CA HIS A 143 -4.90 -1.07 -10.22
C HIS A 143 -5.36 -0.44 -11.55
N ALA A 144 -4.43 0.13 -12.31
CA ALA A 144 -4.73 0.71 -13.63
C ALA A 144 -5.20 -0.39 -14.60
N PHE A 145 -4.57 -1.55 -14.60
CA PHE A 145 -4.98 -2.71 -15.39
C PHE A 145 -6.43 -3.12 -15.07
N LEU A 146 -6.79 -3.27 -13.79
CA LEU A 146 -8.16 -3.62 -13.38
C LEU A 146 -9.18 -2.55 -13.81
N THR A 147 -8.82 -1.27 -13.68
CA THR A 147 -9.69 -0.15 -14.12
C THR A 147 -9.91 -0.18 -15.63
N ASN A 148 -8.84 -0.41 -16.40
CA ASN A 148 -8.92 -0.53 -17.86
C ASN A 148 -9.70 -1.78 -18.28
N LEU A 149 -9.61 -2.87 -17.53
CA LEU A 149 -10.34 -4.11 -17.79
C LEU A 149 -11.86 -3.93 -17.64
N VAL A 150 -12.31 -3.19 -16.63
CA VAL A 150 -13.74 -2.83 -16.48
C VAL A 150 -14.19 -1.88 -17.59
N TYR A 151 -13.31 -0.98 -18.04
CA TYR A 151 -13.62 -0.12 -19.19
C TYR A 151 -13.73 -0.95 -20.48
N GLU A 152 -12.80 -1.87 -20.70
CA GLU A 152 -12.74 -2.74 -21.87
C GLU A 152 -13.96 -3.67 -21.97
N SER A 153 -14.47 -4.15 -20.84
CA SER A 153 -15.66 -5.02 -20.81
C SER A 153 -16.91 -4.30 -21.32
N ARG A 154 -16.98 -2.98 -21.17
CA ARG A 154 -18.07 -2.13 -21.61
C ARG A 154 -17.88 -1.63 -23.04
N SER A 155 -16.66 -1.66 -23.57
CA SER A 155 -16.41 -1.32 -24.96
C SER A 155 -16.73 -2.48 -25.90
N LEU A 156 -17.31 -2.14 -27.04
CA LEU A 156 -17.47 -3.08 -28.16
C LEU A 156 -16.08 -3.48 -28.69
N PRO A 157 -15.89 -4.77 -29.05
CA PRO A 157 -14.68 -5.20 -29.75
C PRO A 157 -14.60 -4.51 -31.11
N ASP A 158 -13.39 -4.07 -31.48
CA ASP A 158 -13.09 -3.49 -32.80
C ASP A 158 -12.91 -4.58 -33.87
#